data_AF-A0A970GD35-F1
#
_entry.id   AF-A0A970GD35-F1
#
_cell.length_a   1.000
_cell.length_b   1.000
_cell.length_c   1.000
_cell.angle_alpha   90.00
_cell.angle_beta   90.00
_cell.angle_gamma   90.00
#
_symmetry.space_group_name_H-M   'P 1'
#
loop_
_entity.id
_entity.type
_entity.pdbx_description
1 polymer ?
#
loop_
_entity_poly.entity_id
_entity_poly.type
_entity_poly.pdbx_seq_one_letter_code
_entity_poly.pdbx_strand_id
1 'polypeptide(L)'
;MDQDIWQNILDKLEENINPQSFKTWFSDTRLVDMNDRELMIRVATQFSANYLNQNYKEVLGEISYGLYGRKYDVQFITQPHRNHNKENDVQDYSIKRVSANVRLNERYTFDEFVVGKNNNFAYSAAKAVAESPGYTYNPLFIYGESGMGKTHLMQAIGNYILKEGRNCSIYYITSEAFTNEMIDSIRSNKMPEFRAKFRKVDLLLMDDIHFLSRKEGTQEEFFHTFNALFENKKQIVLTSDRPPKDIPDLEKRLVTRFESGLLCDLKSPDFETRVAILRKKAEPENVVLSDAIFNFIADNITSSVRALE
;
A
#
# COMPACT_ATOMS: atom_id res chain seq x y z
N MET A 1 -10.30 31.50 -21.87
CA MET A 1 -9.24 32.45 -21.49
C MET A 1 -8.39 31.91 -20.35
N ASP A 2 -8.96 31.49 -19.20
CA ASP A 2 -8.12 30.96 -18.10
C ASP A 2 -7.76 29.46 -18.23
N GLN A 3 -8.64 28.63 -18.82
CA GLN A 3 -8.33 27.21 -19.07
C GLN A 3 -7.25 26.98 -20.13
N ASP A 4 -6.97 27.98 -20.96
CA ASP A 4 -6.02 27.87 -22.07
C ASP A 4 -4.56 28.00 -21.59
N ILE A 5 -4.32 28.65 -20.44
CA ILE A 5 -2.96 28.91 -19.93
C ILE A 5 -2.28 27.62 -19.49
N TRP A 6 -2.98 26.80 -18.69
CA TRP A 6 -2.41 25.54 -18.21
C TRP A 6 -2.20 24.54 -19.35
N GLN A 7 -3.11 24.48 -20.32
CA GLN A 7 -2.96 23.59 -21.47
C GLN A 7 -1.74 23.96 -22.32
N ASN A 8 -1.51 25.24 -22.58
CA ASN A 8 -0.32 25.70 -23.31
C ASN A 8 1.00 25.38 -22.57
N ILE A 9 1.00 25.47 -21.23
CA ILE A 9 2.15 25.07 -20.41
C ILE A 9 2.36 23.55 -20.51
N LEU A 10 1.30 22.75 -20.48
CA LEU A 10 1.37 21.29 -20.63
C LEU A 10 1.90 20.88 -22.01
N ASP A 11 1.39 21.49 -23.08
CA ASP A 11 1.81 21.20 -24.46
C ASP A 11 3.31 21.50 -24.62
N LYS A 12 3.80 22.61 -24.05
CA LYS A 12 5.22 22.94 -24.08
C LYS A 12 6.07 22.07 -23.16
N LEU A 13 5.51 21.58 -22.06
CA LEU A 13 6.19 20.64 -21.17
C LEU A 13 6.36 19.28 -21.82
N GLU A 14 5.35 18.80 -22.57
CA GLU A 14 5.39 17.50 -23.27
C GLU A 14 6.55 17.43 -24.29
N GLU A 15 6.90 18.55 -24.94
CA GLU A 15 8.06 18.63 -25.83
C GLU A 15 9.42 18.50 -25.11
N ASN A 16 9.46 18.78 -23.80
CA ASN A 16 10.70 18.90 -23.02
C ASN A 16 10.94 17.76 -22.03
N ILE A 17 10.00 16.83 -21.86
CA ILE A 17 10.12 15.71 -20.92
C ILE A 17 9.81 14.35 -21.56
N ASN A 18 10.19 13.27 -20.88
CA ASN A 18 9.91 11.91 -21.34
C ASN A 18 8.37 11.67 -21.43
N PRO A 19 7.85 11.15 -22.57
CA PRO A 19 6.42 10.87 -22.74
C PRO A 19 5.79 9.98 -21.66
N GLN A 20 6.54 9.01 -21.11
CA GLN A 20 6.05 8.17 -20.01
C GLN A 20 5.87 8.98 -18.72
N SER A 21 6.84 9.83 -18.38
CA SER A 21 6.75 10.72 -17.22
C SER A 21 5.60 11.72 -17.38
N PHE A 22 5.41 12.28 -18.57
CA PHE A 22 4.30 13.18 -18.85
C PHE A 22 2.95 12.49 -18.61
N LYS A 23 2.77 11.31 -19.20
CA LYS A 23 1.54 10.52 -19.06
C LYS A 23 1.26 10.10 -17.62
N THR A 24 2.28 9.74 -16.85
CA THR A 24 2.11 9.31 -15.45
C THR A 24 1.73 10.47 -14.53
N TRP A 25 2.31 11.66 -14.72
CA TRP A 25 2.21 12.73 -13.73
C TRP A 25 1.26 13.88 -14.10
N PHE A 26 1.08 14.16 -15.40
CA PHE A 26 0.38 15.36 -15.87
C PHE A 26 -0.98 15.09 -16.51
N SER A 27 -1.28 13.83 -16.86
CA SER A 27 -2.50 13.43 -17.59
C SER A 27 -3.82 13.78 -16.88
N ASP A 28 -3.83 13.76 -15.54
CA ASP A 28 -5.01 14.08 -14.73
C ASP A 28 -4.90 15.43 -13.98
N THR A 29 -4.02 16.33 -14.43
CA THR A 29 -3.86 17.66 -13.82
C THR A 29 -4.93 18.65 -14.30
N ARG A 30 -5.41 19.52 -13.41
CA ARG A 30 -6.35 20.59 -13.79
C ARG A 30 -6.08 21.88 -13.05
N LEU A 31 -6.11 23.02 -13.74
CA LEU A 31 -6.09 24.33 -13.11
C LEU A 31 -7.35 24.51 -12.25
N VAL A 32 -7.15 24.86 -10.98
CA VAL A 32 -8.23 25.11 -10.01
C VAL A 32 -8.39 26.59 -9.74
N ASP A 33 -7.27 27.28 -9.58
CA ASP A 33 -7.25 28.69 -9.25
C ASP A 33 -6.00 29.34 -9.83
N MET A 34 -6.10 30.63 -10.14
CA MET A 34 -5.03 31.42 -10.74
C MET A 34 -5.10 32.84 -10.18
N ASN A 35 -3.95 33.33 -9.74
CA ASN A 35 -3.77 34.73 -9.40
C ASN A 35 -2.59 35.31 -10.22
N ASP A 36 -2.26 36.58 -10.03
CA ASP A 36 -1.25 37.28 -10.84
C ASP A 36 0.17 36.70 -10.73
N ARG A 37 0.44 35.80 -9.76
CA ARG A 37 1.77 35.22 -9.50
C ARG A 37 1.80 33.71 -9.32
N GLU A 38 0.67 33.05 -9.11
CA GLU A 38 0.58 31.65 -8.75
C GLU A 38 -0.50 30.92 -9.56
N LEU A 39 -0.20 29.67 -9.91
CA LEU A 39 -1.14 28.74 -10.53
C LEU A 39 -1.35 27.56 -9.59
N MET A 40 -2.60 27.34 -9.17
CA MET A 40 -2.97 26.19 -8.34
C MET A 40 -3.49 25.06 -9.22
N ILE A 41 -2.74 23.97 -9.28
CA ILE A 41 -3.03 22.81 -10.12
C ILE A 41 -3.48 21.64 -9.24
N ARG A 42 -4.66 21.11 -9.51
CA ARG A 42 -5.15 19.89 -8.87
C ARG A 42 -4.46 18.68 -9.45
N VAL A 43 -4.04 17.80 -8.54
CA VAL A 43 -3.54 16.46 -8.83
C VAL A 43 -4.31 15.42 -8.02
N ALA A 44 -4.26 14.17 -8.47
CA ALA A 44 -5.04 13.08 -7.90
C ALA A 44 -4.65 12.74 -6.45
N THR A 45 -3.38 12.89 -6.06
CA THR A 45 -2.86 12.44 -4.75
C THR A 45 -1.85 13.41 -4.15
N GLN A 46 -1.68 13.38 -2.82
CA GLN A 46 -0.76 14.27 -2.11
C GLN A 46 0.70 13.94 -2.44
N PHE A 47 0.98 12.68 -2.77
CA PHE A 47 2.27 12.27 -3.30
C PHE A 47 2.53 12.90 -4.67
N SER A 48 1.56 12.86 -5.61
CA SER A 48 1.69 13.56 -6.89
C SER A 48 1.92 15.06 -6.66
N ALA A 49 1.24 15.67 -5.69
CA ALA A 49 1.44 17.06 -5.34
C ALA A 49 2.86 17.31 -4.85
N ASN A 50 3.33 16.55 -3.86
CA ASN A 50 4.66 16.69 -3.30
C ASN A 50 5.76 16.42 -4.34
N TYR A 51 5.63 15.36 -5.13
CA TYR A 51 6.60 14.98 -6.17
C TYR A 51 6.68 16.03 -7.28
N LEU A 52 5.54 16.53 -7.76
CA LEU A 52 5.51 17.56 -8.80
C LEU A 52 6.01 18.91 -8.28
N ASN A 53 5.65 19.28 -7.05
CA ASN A 53 6.16 20.48 -6.38
C ASN A 53 7.69 20.43 -6.16
N GLN A 54 8.27 19.26 -5.91
CA GLN A 54 9.71 19.11 -5.73
C GLN A 54 10.48 19.07 -7.06
N ASN A 55 9.96 18.38 -8.08
CA ASN A 55 10.74 18.05 -9.27
C ASN A 55 10.43 18.93 -10.50
N TYR A 56 9.25 19.54 -10.58
CA TYR A 56 8.79 20.22 -11.80
C TYR A 56 8.49 21.70 -11.62
N LYS A 57 8.50 22.20 -10.38
CA LYS A 57 8.19 23.59 -10.05
C LYS A 57 9.06 24.60 -10.80
N GLU A 58 10.37 24.36 -10.84
CA GLU A 58 11.31 25.27 -11.53
C GLU A 58 11.11 25.24 -13.05
N VAL A 59 10.99 24.05 -13.64
CA VAL A 59 10.82 23.85 -15.09
C VAL A 59 9.52 24.51 -15.58
N LEU A 60 8.43 24.34 -14.83
CA LEU A 60 7.14 24.96 -15.14
C LEU A 60 7.19 26.49 -15.03
N GLY A 61 7.94 27.01 -14.05
CA GLY A 61 8.20 28.44 -13.93
C GLY A 61 8.93 29.01 -15.17
N GLU A 62 9.96 28.32 -15.65
CA GLU A 62 10.69 28.74 -16.86
C GLU A 62 9.83 28.68 -18.13
N ILE A 63 9.03 27.61 -18.30
CA ILE A 63 8.09 27.48 -19.42
C ILE A 63 7.07 28.62 -19.41
N SER A 64 6.53 28.94 -18.22
CA SER A 64 5.55 30.02 -18.08
C SER A 64 6.13 31.39 -18.43
N TYR A 65 7.39 31.66 -18.07
CA TYR A 65 8.09 32.88 -18.44
C TYR A 65 8.32 32.97 -19.96
N GLY A 66 8.69 31.88 -20.60
CA GLY A 66 8.87 31.82 -22.06
C GLY A 66 7.58 32.08 -22.85
N LEU A 67 6.43 31.62 -22.34
CA LEU A 67 5.13 31.77 -23.01
C LEU A 67 4.47 33.13 -22.75
N TYR A 68 4.58 33.66 -21.52
CA TYR A 68 3.78 34.80 -21.08
C TYR A 68 4.61 35.99 -20.57
N GLY A 69 5.95 35.91 -20.60
CA GLY A 69 6.85 36.95 -20.08
C GLY A 69 6.78 37.12 -18.56
N ARG A 70 6.18 36.16 -17.85
CA ARG A 70 5.96 36.16 -16.40
C ARG A 70 6.20 34.76 -15.83
N LYS A 71 6.94 34.68 -14.73
CA LYS A 71 7.21 33.42 -14.03
C LYS A 71 6.10 33.15 -13.02
N TYR A 72 5.20 32.23 -13.33
CA TYR A 72 4.19 31.75 -12.39
C TYR A 72 4.81 30.75 -11.41
N ASP A 73 4.51 30.89 -10.12
CA ASP A 73 4.76 29.85 -9.12
C ASP A 73 3.64 28.80 -9.22
N VAL A 74 3.98 27.65 -9.81
CA VAL A 74 3.03 26.55 -9.97
C VAL A 74 3.02 25.69 -8.71
N GLN A 75 1.87 25.63 -8.05
CA GLN A 75 1.64 24.79 -6.88
C GLN A 75 0.65 23.68 -7.17
N PHE A 76 1.11 22.46 -6.98
CA PHE A 76 0.26 21.28 -7.05
C PHE A 76 -0.40 21.04 -5.71
N ILE A 77 -1.73 20.99 -5.70
CA ILE A 77 -2.54 20.75 -4.51
C ILE A 77 -3.42 19.53 -4.73
N THR A 78 -3.66 18.78 -3.67
CA THR A 78 -4.85 17.92 -3.61
C THR A 78 -6.00 18.74 -3.03
N GLN A 79 -7.25 18.34 -3.25
CA GLN A 79 -8.30 18.88 -2.39
C GLN A 79 -7.94 18.49 -0.94
N PRO A 80 -7.74 19.46 -0.04
CA PRO A 80 -7.64 19.13 1.36
C PRO A 80 -9.03 18.76 1.87
N HIS A 81 -9.11 17.66 2.62
CA HIS A 81 -10.04 17.61 3.75
C HIS A 81 -9.93 18.95 4.50
N ARG A 82 -11.07 19.62 4.64
CA ARG A 82 -11.25 20.95 5.24
C ARG A 82 -10.21 21.24 6.33
N ASN A 83 -9.34 22.21 6.08
CA ASN A 83 -8.60 22.86 7.16
C ASN A 83 -9.60 23.58 8.08
N HIS A 84 -9.55 23.25 9.36
CA HIS A 84 -10.14 24.01 10.44
C HIS A 84 -9.68 25.47 10.35
N ASN A 85 -10.65 26.39 10.21
CA ASN A 85 -10.71 27.66 10.92
C ASN A 85 -12.04 28.35 10.63
N LYS A 86 -13.02 28.09 11.48
CA LYS A 86 -13.76 29.10 12.26
C LYS A 86 -14.88 28.41 13.04
N GLU A 87 -15.05 28.89 14.26
CA GLU A 87 -15.92 28.40 15.32
C GLU A 87 -17.40 28.35 14.90
N ASN A 88 -18.15 27.53 15.65
CA ASN A 88 -19.62 27.46 15.74
C ASN A 88 -20.34 26.65 14.64
N ASP A 89 -20.42 25.34 14.83
CA ASP A 89 -21.67 24.66 15.22
C ASP A 89 -21.42 23.14 15.32
N VAL A 90 -21.45 22.61 16.55
CA VAL A 90 -21.32 21.17 16.78
C VAL A 90 -22.71 20.55 16.60
N GLN A 91 -23.06 20.24 15.35
CA GLN A 91 -24.05 19.21 15.06
C GLN A 91 -23.34 17.96 14.56
N ASP A 92 -23.12 17.08 15.52
CA ASP A 92 -23.19 15.62 15.45
C ASP A 92 -23.33 15.02 14.03
N TYR A 93 -22.19 14.75 13.38
CA TYR A 93 -22.11 13.77 12.31
C TYR A 93 -21.08 12.71 12.69
N SER A 94 -21.50 11.81 13.58
CA SER A 94 -20.94 10.48 13.71
C SER A 94 -21.02 9.72 12.38
N ILE A 95 -19.96 9.75 11.57
CA ILE A 95 -19.71 8.72 10.55
C ILE A 95 -18.27 8.24 10.71
N LYS A 96 -17.99 7.54 11.80
CA LYS A 96 -16.93 6.53 11.82
C LYS A 96 -17.42 5.34 10.99
N ARG A 97 -17.14 5.31 9.68
CA ARG A 97 -17.31 4.09 8.87
C ARG A 97 -15.97 3.37 8.75
N VAL A 98 -15.52 2.82 9.87
CA VAL A 98 -14.60 1.67 9.84
C VAL A 98 -15.41 0.47 10.30
N SER A 99 -16.03 -0.23 9.34
CA SER A 99 -16.69 -1.51 9.64
C SER A 99 -16.57 -2.47 8.47
N ALA A 100 -15.55 -3.33 8.56
CA ALA A 100 -15.60 -4.73 8.12
C ALA A 100 -14.44 -5.54 8.75
N ASN A 101 -14.61 -6.09 9.97
CA ASN A 101 -13.71 -7.04 10.64
C ASN A 101 -12.19 -6.75 10.59
N VAL A 102 -11.77 -5.74 11.34
CA VAL A 102 -10.35 -5.50 11.61
C VAL A 102 -9.91 -6.42 12.77
N ARG A 103 -9.59 -7.68 12.49
CA ARG A 103 -8.75 -8.49 13.41
C ARG A 103 -7.27 -8.31 13.06
N LEU A 104 -6.86 -7.05 12.92
CA LEU A 104 -5.44 -6.73 12.77
C LEU A 104 -4.80 -6.74 14.14
N ASN A 105 -3.58 -7.25 14.21
CA ASN A 105 -2.78 -7.18 15.41
C ASN A 105 -2.21 -5.77 15.51
N GLU A 106 -2.59 -5.01 16.54
CA GLU A 106 -2.14 -3.63 16.78
C GLU A 106 -0.62 -3.50 16.94
N ARG A 107 0.07 -4.60 17.28
CA ARG A 107 1.54 -4.63 17.38
C ARG A 107 2.24 -4.70 16.03
N TYR A 108 1.55 -5.10 14.97
CA TYR A 108 2.14 -5.20 13.63
C TYR A 108 2.04 -3.85 12.92
N THR A 109 2.94 -2.94 13.26
CA THR A 109 3.05 -1.60 12.65
C THR A 109 4.37 -1.45 11.90
N PHE A 110 4.47 -0.43 11.03
CA PHE A 110 5.75 -0.12 10.38
C PHE A 110 6.82 0.33 11.38
N ASP A 111 6.40 0.97 12.48
CA ASP A 111 7.31 1.45 13.52
C ASP A 111 7.97 0.29 14.26
N GLU A 112 7.25 -0.83 14.46
CA GLU A 112 7.77 -2.05 15.09
C GLU A 112 8.58 -2.94 14.14
N PHE A 113 8.58 -2.66 12.84
CA PHE A 113 9.31 -3.46 11.86
C PHE A 113 10.77 -2.97 11.73
N VAL A 114 11.72 -3.84 12.06
CA VAL A 114 13.15 -3.52 11.94
C VAL A 114 13.61 -3.67 10.49
N VAL A 115 14.02 -2.55 9.91
CA VAL A 115 14.48 -2.48 8.53
C VAL A 115 15.98 -2.80 8.44
N GLY A 116 16.32 -3.73 7.57
CA GLY A 116 17.69 -4.12 7.21
C GLY A 116 17.83 -4.29 5.70
N LYS A 117 19.05 -4.53 5.23
CA LYS A 117 19.34 -4.69 3.78
C LYS A 117 18.47 -5.76 3.11
N ASN A 118 18.11 -6.78 3.87
CA ASN A 118 17.41 -7.98 3.39
C ASN A 118 15.89 -7.81 3.25
N ASN A 119 15.32 -6.76 3.85
CA ASN A 119 13.87 -6.52 3.85
C ASN A 119 13.47 -5.08 3.46
N ASN A 120 14.44 -4.18 3.27
CA ASN A 120 14.19 -2.76 2.97
C ASN A 120 13.33 -2.54 1.73
N PHE A 121 13.52 -3.34 0.69
CA PHE A 121 12.70 -3.24 -0.53
C PHE A 121 11.23 -3.55 -0.27
N ALA A 122 10.94 -4.67 0.40
CA ALA A 122 9.59 -5.07 0.76
C ALA A 122 8.94 -4.07 1.73
N TYR A 123 9.71 -3.56 2.71
CA TYR A 123 9.25 -2.51 3.63
C TYR A 123 8.86 -1.23 2.87
N SER A 124 9.72 -0.75 1.97
CA SER A 124 9.47 0.46 1.18
C SER A 124 8.25 0.30 0.27
N ALA A 125 8.11 -0.87 -0.37
CA ALA A 125 6.95 -1.21 -1.18
C ALA A 125 5.66 -1.24 -0.36
N ALA A 126 5.67 -1.90 0.79
CA ALA A 126 4.53 -1.97 1.71
C ALA A 126 4.12 -0.58 2.19
N LYS A 127 5.09 0.27 2.56
CA LYS A 127 4.83 1.65 2.97
C LYS A 127 4.20 2.48 1.83
N ALA A 128 4.72 2.35 0.60
CA ALA A 128 4.15 3.04 -0.57
C ALA A 128 2.71 2.59 -0.88
N VAL A 129 2.41 1.30 -0.72
CA VAL A 129 1.05 0.75 -0.84
C VAL A 129 0.13 1.29 0.25
N ALA A 130 0.60 1.39 1.49
CA ALA A 130 -0.17 1.94 2.60
C ALA A 130 -0.49 3.43 2.42
N GLU A 131 0.47 4.18 1.87
CA GLU A 131 0.32 5.61 1.57
C GLU A 131 -0.62 5.85 0.37
N SER A 132 -0.64 4.99 -0.65
CA SER A 132 -1.51 5.11 -1.84
C SER A 132 -2.18 3.79 -2.27
N PRO A 133 -3.13 3.25 -1.48
CA PRO A 133 -3.78 1.97 -1.76
C PRO A 133 -4.58 2.00 -3.07
N GLY A 134 -4.40 0.98 -3.90
CA GLY A 134 -5.12 0.77 -5.17
C GLY A 134 -4.46 1.45 -6.37
N TYR A 135 -3.48 2.33 -6.12
CA TYR A 135 -2.77 3.11 -7.15
C TYR A 135 -1.31 2.71 -7.27
N THR A 136 -0.62 2.54 -6.15
CA THR A 136 0.77 2.12 -6.11
C THR A 136 0.82 0.61 -5.93
N TYR A 137 1.39 -0.11 -6.91
CA TYR A 137 1.60 -1.56 -6.90
C TYR A 137 0.37 -2.39 -6.49
N ASN A 138 -0.49 -2.72 -7.45
CA ASN A 138 -1.65 -3.57 -7.23
C ASN A 138 -1.59 -4.80 -8.16
N PRO A 139 -1.61 -6.04 -7.64
CA PRO A 139 -1.46 -6.39 -6.22
C PRO A 139 -0.04 -6.12 -5.70
N LEU A 140 0.12 -6.08 -4.39
CA LEU A 140 1.41 -6.28 -3.73
C LEU A 140 1.51 -7.74 -3.29
N PHE A 141 2.57 -8.44 -3.69
CA PHE A 141 2.80 -9.83 -3.34
C PHE A 141 4.10 -9.96 -2.55
N ILE A 142 4.01 -10.32 -1.27
CA ILE A 142 5.15 -10.46 -0.36
C ILE A 142 5.42 -11.94 -0.12
N TYR A 143 6.61 -12.41 -0.47
CA TYR A 143 6.98 -13.82 -0.25
C TYR A 143 8.30 -13.96 0.46
N GLY A 144 8.53 -15.15 1.02
CA GLY A 144 9.73 -15.49 1.79
C GLY A 144 9.44 -16.62 2.76
N GLU A 145 10.48 -17.19 3.36
CA GLU A 145 10.33 -18.32 4.27
C GLU A 145 9.50 -17.98 5.53
N SER A 146 9.17 -19.01 6.31
CA SER A 146 8.43 -18.84 7.57
C SER A 146 9.19 -17.92 8.54
N GLY A 147 8.45 -17.02 9.20
CA GLY A 147 9.03 -16.12 10.20
C GLY A 147 9.93 -15.01 9.65
N MET A 148 9.78 -14.58 8.39
CA MET A 148 10.52 -13.45 7.81
C MET A 148 9.80 -12.10 7.91
N GLY A 149 8.64 -12.04 8.56
CA GLY A 149 7.89 -10.80 8.77
C GLY A 149 6.84 -10.47 7.69
N LYS A 150 6.46 -11.43 6.84
CA LYS A 150 5.40 -11.28 5.81
C LYS A 150 4.08 -10.76 6.38
N THR A 151 3.53 -11.47 7.36
CA THR A 151 2.28 -11.12 8.04
C THR A 151 2.39 -9.77 8.76
N HIS A 152 3.55 -9.49 9.37
CA HIS A 152 3.80 -8.19 10.03
C HIS A 152 3.69 -7.05 9.01
N LEU A 153 4.44 -7.10 7.90
CA LEU A 153 4.38 -6.04 6.88
C LEU A 153 2.97 -5.89 6.28
N MET A 154 2.31 -7.00 5.95
CA MET A 154 0.96 -6.95 5.40
C MET A 154 -0.03 -6.30 6.38
N GLN A 155 0.00 -6.65 7.66
CA GLN A 155 -0.89 -6.04 8.65
C GLN A 155 -0.49 -4.60 9.00
N ALA A 156 0.80 -4.26 8.90
CA ALA A 156 1.28 -2.89 9.05
C ALA A 156 0.66 -1.93 8.01
N ILE A 157 0.43 -2.40 6.78
CA ILE A 157 -0.33 -1.64 5.76
C ILE A 157 -1.73 -1.32 6.27
N GLY A 158 -2.45 -2.33 6.77
CA GLY A 158 -3.80 -2.16 7.31
C GLY A 158 -3.84 -1.21 8.50
N ASN A 159 -2.95 -1.42 9.48
CA ASN A 159 -2.86 -0.59 10.69
C ASN A 159 -2.51 0.86 10.37
N TYR A 160 -1.61 1.09 9.41
CA TYR A 160 -1.26 2.44 8.96
C TYR A 160 -2.48 3.18 8.40
N ILE A 161 -3.24 2.53 7.51
CA ILE A 161 -4.43 3.14 6.89
C ILE A 161 -5.51 3.45 7.94
N LEU A 162 -5.68 2.59 8.95
CA LEU A 162 -6.60 2.82 10.06
C LEU A 162 -6.18 4.02 10.92
N LYS A 163 -4.88 4.11 11.24
CA LYS A 163 -4.33 5.20 12.05
C LYS A 163 -4.47 6.56 11.37
N GLU A 164 -4.30 6.61 10.05
CA GLU A 164 -4.50 7.81 9.22
C GLU A 164 -5.97 8.26 9.15
N GLY A 165 -6.92 7.48 9.69
CA GLY A 165 -8.34 7.84 9.72
C GLY A 165 -9.01 7.85 8.35
N ARG A 166 -8.42 7.16 7.36
CA ARG A 166 -9.02 7.04 6.03
C ARG A 166 -10.32 6.24 6.12
N ASN A 167 -11.39 6.77 5.51
CA ASN A 167 -12.65 6.05 5.38
C ASN A 167 -12.49 4.90 4.37
N CYS A 168 -11.90 3.79 4.82
CA CYS A 168 -11.46 2.66 4.02
C CYS A 168 -11.92 1.36 4.69
N SER A 169 -12.62 0.52 3.93
CA SER A 169 -13.02 -0.82 4.38
C SER A 169 -11.87 -1.81 4.18
N ILE A 170 -11.29 -2.28 5.28
CA ILE A 170 -10.12 -3.18 5.28
C ILE A 170 -10.55 -4.56 5.74
N TYR A 171 -10.17 -5.60 5.01
CA TYR A 171 -10.46 -6.97 5.38
C TYR A 171 -9.19 -7.82 5.38
N TYR A 172 -8.89 -8.44 6.52
CA TYR A 172 -7.78 -9.37 6.69
C TYR A 172 -8.28 -10.80 6.85
N ILE A 173 -7.66 -11.73 6.11
CA ILE A 173 -8.00 -13.14 6.17
C ILE A 173 -6.81 -14.03 5.77
N THR A 174 -6.71 -15.22 6.37
CA THR A 174 -5.81 -16.27 5.89
C THR A 174 -6.48 -17.07 4.77
N SER A 175 -5.71 -17.63 3.84
CA SER A 175 -6.27 -18.45 2.76
C SER A 175 -7.08 -19.65 3.23
N GLU A 176 -6.71 -20.28 4.35
CA GLU A 176 -7.50 -21.36 4.96
C GLU A 176 -8.86 -20.89 5.47
N ALA A 177 -8.90 -19.78 6.22
CA ALA A 177 -10.16 -19.18 6.68
C ALA A 177 -11.07 -18.78 5.49
N PHE A 178 -10.49 -18.28 4.39
CA PHE A 178 -11.25 -18.00 3.17
C PHE A 178 -11.87 -19.27 2.57
N THR A 179 -11.10 -20.37 2.47
CA THR A 179 -11.62 -21.68 2.06
C THR A 179 -12.78 -22.14 2.96
N ASN A 180 -12.59 -22.11 4.27
CA ASN A 180 -13.60 -22.60 5.22
C ASN A 180 -14.88 -21.77 5.15
N GLU A 181 -14.75 -20.44 5.10
CA GLU A 181 -15.90 -19.54 5.00
C GLU A 181 -16.66 -19.74 3.68
N MET A 182 -15.96 -20.03 2.57
CA MET A 182 -16.58 -20.36 1.30
C MET A 182 -17.38 -21.68 1.41
N ILE A 183 -16.80 -22.73 2.00
CA ILE A 183 -17.46 -24.02 2.17
C ILE A 183 -18.74 -23.87 3.02
N ASP A 184 -18.66 -23.13 4.12
CA ASP A 184 -19.82 -22.89 4.99
C ASP A 184 -20.91 -22.06 4.29
N SER A 185 -20.50 -21.10 3.45
CA SER A 185 -21.42 -20.28 2.65
C SER A 185 -22.12 -21.10 1.57
N ILE A 186 -21.45 -22.09 0.96
CA ILE A 186 -22.07 -23.03 0.03
C ILE A 186 -23.11 -23.88 0.76
N ARG A 187 -22.74 -24.48 1.91
CA ARG A 187 -23.64 -25.33 2.72
C ARG A 187 -24.87 -24.58 3.21
N SER A 188 -24.70 -23.30 3.55
CA SER A 188 -25.76 -22.45 4.10
C SER A 188 -26.53 -21.66 3.03
N ASN A 189 -26.22 -21.82 1.75
CA ASN A 189 -26.76 -21.04 0.63
C ASN A 189 -26.59 -19.50 0.79
N LYS A 190 -25.42 -19.08 1.31
CA LYS A 190 -25.04 -17.68 1.60
C LYS A 190 -23.88 -17.17 0.74
N MET A 191 -23.72 -17.73 -0.46
CA MET A 191 -22.70 -17.28 -1.41
C MET A 191 -22.84 -15.80 -1.83
N PRO A 192 -24.06 -15.23 -1.97
CA PRO A 192 -24.20 -13.79 -2.23
C PRO A 192 -23.59 -12.92 -1.13
N GLU A 193 -23.78 -13.28 0.13
CA GLU A 193 -23.23 -12.57 1.29
C GLU A 193 -21.71 -12.71 1.35
N PHE A 194 -21.18 -13.93 1.12
CA PHE A 194 -19.76 -14.18 1.00
C PHE A 194 -19.12 -13.25 -0.05
N ARG A 195 -19.70 -13.20 -1.26
CA ARG A 195 -19.19 -12.33 -2.33
C ARG A 195 -19.27 -10.85 -1.98
N ALA A 196 -20.37 -10.40 -1.40
CA ALA A 196 -20.52 -9.02 -0.97
C ALA A 196 -19.48 -8.64 0.08
N LYS A 197 -19.16 -9.56 1.00
CA LYS A 197 -18.18 -9.36 2.07
C LYS A 197 -16.77 -9.15 1.53
N PHE A 198 -16.34 -9.95 0.55
CA PHE A 198 -14.97 -9.87 0.02
C PHE A 198 -14.80 -8.92 -1.18
N ARG A 199 -15.86 -8.61 -1.92
CA ARG A 199 -15.77 -7.78 -3.16
C ARG A 199 -16.12 -6.31 -2.95
N LYS A 200 -16.63 -5.91 -1.78
CA LYS A 200 -16.98 -4.52 -1.45
C LYS A 200 -15.92 -3.80 -0.60
N VAL A 201 -14.79 -4.45 -0.35
CA VAL A 201 -13.72 -3.90 0.49
C VAL A 201 -12.84 -2.95 -0.35
N ASP A 202 -12.21 -2.00 0.32
CA ASP A 202 -11.24 -1.08 -0.28
C ASP A 202 -9.81 -1.65 -0.23
N LEU A 203 -9.54 -2.50 0.76
CA LEU A 203 -8.29 -3.21 0.95
C LEU A 203 -8.55 -4.67 1.36
N LEU A 204 -8.06 -5.62 0.56
CA LEU A 204 -8.01 -7.04 0.91
C LEU A 204 -6.58 -7.44 1.26
N LEU A 205 -6.38 -7.92 2.48
CA LEU A 205 -5.14 -8.50 3.00
C LEU A 205 -5.33 -10.01 3.11
N MET A 206 -4.68 -10.79 2.23
CA MET A 206 -4.80 -12.24 2.21
C MET A 206 -3.46 -12.91 2.56
N ASP A 207 -3.42 -13.58 3.71
CA ASP A 207 -2.23 -14.27 4.20
C ASP A 207 -2.12 -15.69 3.62
N ASP A 208 -0.89 -16.14 3.44
CA ASP A 208 -0.49 -17.50 3.09
C ASP A 208 -1.24 -18.08 1.87
N ILE A 209 -1.17 -17.39 0.74
CA ILE A 209 -1.87 -17.74 -0.52
C ILE A 209 -1.51 -19.12 -1.08
N HIS A 210 -0.34 -19.64 -0.71
CA HIS A 210 0.10 -20.99 -1.07
C HIS A 210 -0.85 -22.09 -0.55
N PHE A 211 -1.64 -21.83 0.50
CA PHE A 211 -2.67 -22.78 0.99
C PHE A 211 -3.89 -22.90 0.06
N LEU A 212 -3.97 -22.12 -1.03
CA LEU A 212 -4.95 -22.35 -2.10
C LEU A 212 -4.57 -23.51 -3.03
N SER A 213 -3.32 -23.97 -2.97
CA SER A 213 -2.85 -25.14 -3.72
C SER A 213 -3.83 -26.31 -3.60
N ARG A 214 -4.16 -26.95 -4.74
CA ARG A 214 -5.08 -28.10 -4.85
C ARG A 214 -6.54 -27.83 -4.47
N LYS A 215 -6.93 -26.58 -4.15
CA LYS A 215 -8.31 -26.21 -3.83
C LYS A 215 -8.98 -25.51 -5.01
N GLU A 216 -9.20 -26.23 -6.11
CA GLU A 216 -9.70 -25.69 -7.38
C GLU A 216 -10.93 -24.77 -7.23
N GLY A 217 -11.97 -25.22 -6.52
CA GLY A 217 -13.16 -24.40 -6.29
C GLY A 217 -12.86 -23.09 -5.53
N THR A 218 -11.96 -23.12 -4.55
CA THR A 218 -11.54 -21.90 -3.84
C THR A 218 -10.68 -21.00 -4.71
N GLN A 219 -9.78 -21.57 -5.53
CA GLN A 219 -8.98 -20.81 -6.49
C GLN A 219 -9.87 -20.07 -7.49
N GLU A 220 -10.91 -20.72 -8.00
CA GLU A 220 -11.87 -20.11 -8.92
C GLU A 220 -12.62 -18.93 -8.27
N GLU A 221 -13.20 -19.13 -7.08
CA GLU A 221 -13.94 -18.05 -6.40
C GLU A 221 -13.01 -16.91 -5.97
N PHE A 222 -11.76 -17.22 -5.58
CA PHE A 222 -10.75 -16.21 -5.30
C PHE A 222 -10.36 -15.44 -6.56
N PHE A 223 -10.19 -16.10 -7.71
CA PHE A 223 -9.90 -15.44 -8.99
C PHE A 223 -10.98 -14.41 -9.35
N HIS A 224 -12.26 -14.74 -9.18
CA HIS A 224 -13.35 -13.81 -9.40
C HIS A 224 -13.36 -12.66 -8.38
N THR A 225 -13.04 -12.94 -7.12
CA THR A 225 -12.91 -11.91 -6.08
C THR A 225 -11.77 -10.96 -6.37
N PHE A 226 -10.60 -11.48 -6.77
CA PHE A 226 -9.44 -10.72 -7.18
C PHE A 226 -9.79 -9.78 -8.33
N ASN A 227 -10.39 -10.29 -9.41
CA ASN A 227 -10.71 -9.46 -10.57
C ASN A 227 -11.71 -8.35 -10.22
N ALA A 228 -12.75 -8.67 -9.45
CA ALA A 228 -13.72 -7.67 -9.02
C ALA A 228 -13.07 -6.53 -8.22
N LEU A 229 -12.12 -6.84 -7.33
CA LEU A 229 -11.39 -5.83 -6.58
C LEU A 229 -10.41 -5.06 -7.47
N PHE A 230 -9.65 -5.78 -8.29
CA PHE A 230 -8.62 -5.22 -9.18
C PHE A 230 -9.20 -4.23 -10.19
N GLU A 231 -10.29 -4.60 -10.88
CA GLU A 231 -10.97 -3.76 -11.87
C GLU A 231 -11.55 -2.49 -11.25
N ASN A 232 -11.98 -2.56 -9.98
CA ASN A 232 -12.48 -1.42 -9.21
C ASN A 232 -11.36 -0.65 -8.50
N LYS A 233 -10.08 -0.90 -8.84
CA LYS A 233 -8.90 -0.27 -8.23
C LYS A 233 -8.85 -0.40 -6.70
N LYS A 234 -9.39 -1.48 -6.15
CA LYS A 234 -9.28 -1.81 -4.72
C LYS A 234 -7.92 -2.47 -4.47
N GLN A 235 -7.28 -2.15 -3.34
CA GLN A 235 -5.95 -2.67 -3.06
C GLN A 235 -6.02 -4.15 -2.67
N ILE A 236 -5.12 -4.94 -3.23
CA ILE A 236 -4.92 -6.34 -2.87
C ILE A 236 -3.48 -6.50 -2.39
N VAL A 237 -3.31 -7.08 -1.20
CA VAL A 237 -2.01 -7.48 -0.67
C VAL A 237 -2.05 -8.96 -0.34
N LEU A 238 -1.09 -9.71 -0.87
CA LEU A 238 -0.98 -11.15 -0.74
C LEU A 238 0.34 -11.51 -0.08
N THR A 239 0.35 -12.55 0.73
CA THR A 239 1.60 -13.16 1.21
C THR A 239 1.71 -14.63 0.77
N SER A 240 2.93 -15.14 0.73
CA SER A 240 3.22 -16.53 0.41
C SER A 240 4.54 -17.01 1.01
N ASP A 241 4.71 -18.32 1.19
CA ASP A 241 6.02 -18.88 1.56
C ASP A 241 7.00 -18.92 0.37
N ARG A 242 6.48 -18.79 -0.85
CA ARG A 242 7.21 -18.91 -2.12
C ARG A 242 6.62 -18.02 -3.22
N PRO A 243 7.37 -17.69 -4.29
CA PRO A 243 6.85 -16.85 -5.37
C PRO A 243 5.71 -17.55 -6.14
N PRO A 244 4.86 -16.81 -6.88
CA PRO A 244 3.67 -17.36 -7.53
C PRO A 244 3.92 -18.58 -8.42
N LYS A 245 5.02 -18.58 -9.19
CA LYS A 245 5.40 -19.67 -10.10
C LYS A 245 5.74 -20.98 -9.39
N ASP A 246 6.14 -20.91 -8.13
CA ASP A 246 6.61 -22.05 -7.35
C ASP A 246 5.50 -22.64 -6.47
N ILE A 247 4.31 -22.03 -6.48
CA ILE A 247 3.12 -22.56 -5.78
C ILE A 247 2.58 -23.76 -6.57
N PRO A 248 2.66 -24.98 -6.01
CA PRO A 248 2.20 -26.17 -6.71
C PRO A 248 0.69 -26.11 -6.92
N ASP A 249 0.21 -26.65 -8.05
CA ASP A 249 -1.22 -26.80 -8.34
C ASP A 249 -2.02 -25.49 -8.25
N LEU A 250 -1.36 -24.34 -8.48
CA LEU A 250 -1.98 -23.04 -8.62
C LEU A 250 -2.31 -22.78 -10.09
N GLU A 251 -3.55 -22.38 -10.37
CA GLU A 251 -3.98 -22.10 -11.74
C GLU A 251 -3.12 -21.01 -12.40
N LYS A 252 -2.72 -21.25 -13.65
CA LYS A 252 -1.88 -20.32 -14.42
C LYS A 252 -2.43 -18.89 -14.46
N ARG A 253 -3.76 -18.75 -14.52
CA ARG A 253 -4.42 -17.43 -14.52
C ARG A 253 -4.22 -16.67 -13.20
N LEU A 254 -4.19 -17.36 -12.06
CA LEU A 254 -3.88 -16.73 -10.76
C LEU A 254 -2.41 -16.32 -10.70
N VAL A 255 -1.50 -17.18 -11.18
CA VAL A 255 -0.06 -16.85 -11.27
C VAL A 255 0.13 -15.56 -12.06
N THR A 256 -0.47 -15.43 -13.25
CA THR A 256 -0.37 -14.20 -14.05
C THR A 256 -0.93 -12.96 -13.33
N ARG A 257 -2.01 -13.11 -12.55
CA ARG A 257 -2.59 -12.00 -11.77
C ARG A 257 -1.71 -11.60 -10.59
N PHE A 258 -1.03 -12.55 -9.95
CA PHE A 258 -0.11 -12.24 -8.86
C PHE A 258 1.16 -11.56 -9.39
N GLU A 259 1.65 -12.00 -10.55
CA GLU A 259 2.82 -11.42 -11.20
C GLU A 259 2.55 -10.09 -11.94
N SER A 260 1.29 -9.70 -12.16
CA SER A 260 0.97 -8.40 -12.78
C SER A 260 1.21 -7.20 -11.87
N GLY A 261 1.44 -7.46 -10.58
CA GLY A 261 1.74 -6.46 -9.56
C GLY A 261 3.22 -6.39 -9.18
N LEU A 262 3.52 -5.99 -7.95
CA LEU A 262 4.87 -5.97 -7.42
C LEU A 262 5.16 -7.21 -6.59
N LEU A 263 6.21 -7.95 -6.95
CA LEU A 263 6.73 -9.07 -6.19
C LEU A 263 7.84 -8.58 -5.25
N CYS A 264 7.71 -8.86 -3.96
CA CYS A 264 8.68 -8.50 -2.94
C CYS A 264 9.17 -9.75 -2.20
N ASP A 265 10.47 -9.98 -2.28
CA ASP A 265 11.16 -11.06 -1.55
C ASP A 265 11.57 -10.57 -0.15
N LEU A 266 11.27 -11.37 0.87
CA LEU A 266 11.76 -11.22 2.24
C LEU A 266 12.77 -12.32 2.54
N LYS A 267 14.01 -11.90 2.74
CA LYS A 267 15.14 -12.78 3.03
C LYS A 267 15.47 -12.80 4.52
N SER A 268 16.19 -13.84 4.93
CA SER A 268 16.68 -13.97 6.31
C SER A 268 17.49 -12.75 6.73
N PRO A 269 17.27 -12.20 7.94
CA PRO A 269 17.98 -11.02 8.43
C PRO A 269 19.48 -11.30 8.61
N ASP A 270 20.31 -10.30 8.30
CA ASP A 270 21.75 -10.34 8.61
C ASP A 270 21.98 -10.18 10.12
N PHE A 271 23.23 -10.38 10.56
CA PHE A 271 23.57 -10.33 11.98
C PHE A 271 23.15 -9.00 12.64
N GLU A 272 23.46 -7.88 12.00
CA GLU A 272 23.11 -6.54 12.48
C GLU A 272 21.60 -6.38 12.64
N THR A 273 20.82 -6.83 11.65
CA THR A 273 19.36 -6.80 11.69
C THR A 273 18.81 -7.71 12.79
N ARG A 274 19.37 -8.91 13.00
CA ARG A 274 18.97 -9.82 14.09
C ARG A 274 19.18 -9.21 15.46
N VAL A 275 20.34 -8.60 15.71
CA VAL A 275 20.62 -7.88 16.95
C VAL A 275 19.63 -6.73 17.16
N ALA A 276 19.35 -5.95 16.11
CA ALA A 276 18.38 -4.87 16.18
C ALA A 276 16.95 -5.36 16.48
N ILE A 277 16.53 -6.49 15.90
CA ILE A 277 15.24 -7.15 16.21
C ILE A 277 15.17 -7.55 17.68
N LEU A 278 16.20 -8.23 18.21
CA LEU A 278 16.23 -8.67 19.60
C LEU A 278 16.14 -7.47 20.57
N ARG A 279 16.85 -6.38 20.28
CA ARG A 279 16.78 -5.14 21.09
C ARG A 279 15.39 -4.53 21.06
N LYS A 280 14.82 -4.36 19.87
CA LYS A 280 13.44 -3.84 19.66
C LYS A 280 12.40 -4.64 20.45
N LYS A 281 12.59 -5.96 20.55
CA LYS A 281 11.70 -6.87 21.30
C LYS A 281 11.90 -6.82 22.81
N ALA A 282 13.13 -6.64 23.27
CA ALA A 282 13.45 -6.58 24.69
C ALA A 282 12.94 -5.29 25.37
N GLU A 283 12.86 -4.17 24.63
CA GLU A 283 12.38 -2.87 25.11
C GLU A 283 11.00 -2.92 25.80
N PRO A 284 9.91 -3.39 25.17
CA PRO A 284 8.59 -3.40 25.79
C PRO A 284 8.46 -4.38 26.97
N GLU A 285 9.33 -5.39 27.05
CA GLU A 285 9.32 -6.38 28.14
C GLU A 285 10.23 -5.97 29.32
N ASN A 286 10.90 -4.82 29.23
CA ASN A 286 11.92 -4.37 30.20
C ASN A 286 13.02 -5.42 30.44
N VAL A 287 13.36 -6.20 29.41
CA VAL A 287 14.39 -7.23 29.49
C VAL A 287 15.75 -6.59 29.28
N VAL A 288 16.53 -6.51 30.37
CA VAL A 288 17.88 -5.93 30.34
C VAL A 288 18.90 -7.03 30.07
N LEU A 289 19.38 -7.12 28.82
CA LEU A 289 20.45 -8.03 28.42
C LEU A 289 21.70 -7.23 28.05
N SER A 290 22.88 -7.82 28.30
CA SER A 290 24.13 -7.25 27.82
C SER A 290 24.28 -7.46 26.31
N ASP A 291 25.04 -6.59 25.66
CA ASP A 291 25.33 -6.72 24.22
C ASP A 291 25.96 -8.06 23.85
N ALA A 292 26.74 -8.64 24.76
CA ALA A 292 27.32 -9.98 24.58
C ALA A 292 26.24 -11.06 24.45
N ILE A 293 25.13 -10.95 25.19
CA ILE A 293 24.02 -11.90 25.10
C ILE A 293 23.25 -11.70 23.80
N PHE A 294 22.98 -10.45 23.39
CA PHE A 294 22.33 -10.18 22.11
C PHE A 294 23.14 -10.73 20.93
N ASN A 295 24.45 -10.50 20.92
CA ASN A 295 25.35 -11.02 19.90
C ASN A 295 25.37 -12.54 19.91
N PHE A 296 25.46 -13.16 21.10
CA PHE A 296 25.43 -14.61 21.23
C PHE A 296 24.14 -15.23 20.65
N ILE A 297 22.96 -14.66 20.97
CA ILE A 297 21.68 -15.15 20.42
C ILE A 297 21.66 -14.96 18.89
N ALA A 298 22.05 -13.78 18.41
CA ALA A 298 22.06 -13.48 16.98
C ALA A 298 23.06 -14.34 16.18
N ASP A 299 24.15 -14.80 16.78
CA ASP A 299 25.11 -15.72 16.14
C ASP A 299 24.57 -17.16 16.06
N ASN A 300 23.85 -17.61 17.09
CA ASN A 300 23.37 -18.99 17.18
C ASN A 300 22.01 -19.22 16.50
N ILE A 301 21.16 -18.20 16.41
CA ILE A 301 19.83 -18.30 15.81
C ILE A 301 19.80 -17.51 14.50
N THR A 302 19.83 -18.23 13.37
CA THR A 302 19.87 -17.67 12.02
C THR A 302 18.65 -18.04 11.16
N SER A 303 17.75 -18.87 11.69
CA SER A 303 16.71 -19.53 10.92
C SER A 303 15.49 -18.64 10.60
N SER A 304 14.97 -17.87 11.56
CA SER A 304 13.84 -16.97 11.34
C SER A 304 13.70 -15.94 12.46
N VAL A 305 12.96 -14.85 12.21
CA VAL A 305 12.60 -13.88 13.25
C VAL A 305 11.75 -14.53 14.34
N ARG A 306 10.87 -15.47 13.97
CA ARG A 306 10.05 -16.21 14.93
C ARG A 306 10.87 -17.09 15.89
N ALA A 307 12.08 -17.50 15.51
CA ALA A 307 12.98 -18.24 16.39
C ALA A 307 13.82 -17.31 17.28
N LEU A 308 13.97 -16.03 16.90
CA LEU A 308 14.62 -15.00 17.71
C LEU A 308 13.68 -14.42 18.76
N GLU A 309 12.37 -14.36 18.44
CA GLU A 309 11.29 -14.08 19.38
C GLU A 309 11.14 -15.19 20.44
#